data_AF-A0A1Q3PNG1-F1
#
_entry.id   AF-A0A1Q3PNG1-F1
#
_cell.length_a   1.000
_cell.length_b   1.000
_cell.length_c   1.000
_cell.angle_alpha   90.00
_cell.angle_beta   90.00
_cell.angle_gamma   90.00
#
_symmetry.space_group_name_H-M   'P 1'
#
loop_
_entity.id
_entity.type
_entity.pdbx_description
1 polymer ?
#
loop_
_entity_poly.entity_id
_entity_poly.type
_entity_poly.pdbx_seq_one_letter_code
_entity_poly.pdbx_strand_id
1 'polypeptide(L)'
;MIRTFNHKGLKQLWEKDDASKLPHGQVDKLRRILSALNTAKSLDPIRAIPGYRLHSLSGRLEGFWAVWVTGNYRILFRFENGDVFNVDYVDYH
;
A
#
# COMPACT_ATOMS: atom_id res chain seq x y z
N MET A 1 -0.57 -11.13 -4.97
CA MET A 1 0.81 -10.61 -5.23
C MET A 1 0.73 -9.18 -5.71
N ILE A 2 1.78 -8.37 -5.52
CA ILE A 2 1.81 -7.03 -6.12
C ILE A 2 2.19 -7.13 -7.60
N ARG A 3 1.38 -6.50 -8.46
CA ARG A 3 1.55 -6.52 -9.92
C ARG A 3 2.00 -5.19 -10.48
N THR A 4 1.44 -4.08 -9.99
CA THR A 4 1.72 -2.75 -10.54
C THR A 4 1.83 -1.69 -9.44
N PHE A 5 2.67 -0.69 -9.70
CA PHE A 5 2.89 0.47 -8.85
C PHE A 5 2.62 1.74 -9.66
N ASN A 6 1.88 2.67 -9.07
CA ASN A 6 1.79 4.05 -9.55
C ASN A 6 2.91 4.92 -8.93
N HIS A 7 3.26 4.66 -7.66
CA HIS A 7 4.30 5.43 -6.97
C HIS A 7 5.71 4.94 -7.32
N LYS A 8 6.51 5.80 -7.97
CA LYS A 8 7.88 5.46 -8.40
C LYS A 8 8.80 5.07 -7.25
N GLY A 9 8.69 5.73 -6.09
CA GLY A 9 9.51 5.42 -4.92
C GLY A 9 9.17 4.07 -4.29
N LEU A 10 7.88 3.68 -4.29
CA LEU A 10 7.50 2.35 -3.80
C LEU A 10 7.95 1.26 -4.76
N LYS A 11 7.84 1.51 -6.07
CA LYS A 11 8.36 0.61 -7.10
C LYS A 11 9.87 0.37 -6.94
N GLN A 12 10.64 1.44 -6.74
CA GLN A 12 12.09 1.33 -6.52
C GLN A 12 12.44 0.58 -5.24
N LEU A 13 11.73 0.87 -4.14
CA LEU A 13 11.88 0.12 -2.90
C LEU A 13 11.60 -1.37 -3.12
N TRP A 14 10.54 -1.70 -3.85
CA TRP A 14 10.14 -3.09 -4.06
C TRP A 14 11.08 -3.87 -4.98
N GLU A 15 11.49 -3.28 -6.09
CA GLU A 15 12.27 -3.97 -7.12
C GLU A 15 13.77 -3.96 -6.85
N LYS A 16 14.28 -2.95 -6.13
CA LYS A 16 15.72 -2.67 -5.99
C LYS A 16 16.19 -2.48 -4.55
N ASP A 17 15.28 -2.59 -3.58
CA ASP A 17 15.51 -2.21 -2.18
C ASP A 17 16.03 -0.77 -2.00
N ASP A 18 15.70 0.11 -2.95
CA ASP A 18 16.11 1.51 -2.96
C ASP A 18 15.05 2.42 -2.33
N ALA A 19 15.33 2.89 -1.11
CA ALA A 19 14.45 3.75 -0.33
C ALA A 19 14.73 5.25 -0.49
N SER A 20 15.64 5.65 -1.38
CA SER A 20 16.11 7.05 -1.50
C SER A 20 15.01 8.06 -1.83
N LYS A 21 13.87 7.61 -2.36
CA LYS A 21 12.71 8.45 -2.72
C LYS A 21 11.56 8.39 -1.71
N LEU A 22 11.81 7.87 -0.52
CA LEU A 22 10.80 7.70 0.52
C LEU A 22 11.25 8.39 1.81
N PRO A 23 10.32 8.87 2.65
CA PRO A 23 10.69 9.44 3.94
C PRO A 23 11.34 8.37 4.82
N HIS A 24 12.58 8.62 5.26
CA HIS A 24 13.38 7.65 6.04
C HIS A 24 12.61 7.02 7.21
N GLY A 25 11.88 7.83 8.00
CA GLY A 25 11.11 7.34 9.15
C GLY A 25 9.91 6.45 8.81
N GLN A 26 9.54 6.33 7.54
CA GLN A 26 8.40 5.54 7.09
C GLN A 26 8.82 4.26 6.35
N VAL A 27 10.08 4.14 5.93
CA VAL A 27 10.54 3.06 5.03
C VAL A 27 10.21 1.67 5.61
N ASP A 28 10.47 1.44 6.90
CA ASP A 28 10.20 0.15 7.53
C ASP A 28 8.71 -0.18 7.60
N LYS A 29 7.84 0.83 7.77
CA LYS A 29 6.40 0.65 7.74
C LYS A 29 5.94 0.34 6.31
N LEU A 30 6.46 1.06 5.32
CA LEU A 30 6.17 0.83 3.91
C LEU A 30 6.57 -0.58 3.47
N ARG A 31 7.78 -1.05 3.82
CA ARG A 31 8.22 -2.43 3.55
C ARG A 31 7.26 -3.46 4.13
N ARG A 32 6.86 -3.31 5.41
CA ARG A 32 5.89 -4.22 6.05
C ARG A 32 4.53 -4.23 5.36
N ILE A 33 4.04 -3.07 4.92
CA ILE A 33 2.78 -2.98 4.18
C ILE A 33 2.91 -3.71 2.84
N LEU A 34 3.95 -3.42 2.06
CA LEU A 34 4.17 -4.05 0.76
C LEU A 34 4.30 -5.57 0.88
N SER A 35 5.04 -6.07 1.87
CA SER A 35 5.16 -7.52 2.12
C SER A 35 3.83 -8.17 2.49
N ALA A 36 3.02 -7.51 3.32
CA ALA A 36 1.69 -8.01 3.67
C ALA A 36 0.77 -8.06 2.43
N LEU A 37 0.74 -6.99 1.64
CA LEU A 37 -0.05 -6.92 0.40
C LEU A 37 0.41 -7.97 -0.62
N ASN A 38 1.71 -8.22 -0.74
CA ASN A 38 2.23 -9.19 -1.70
C ASN A 38 1.82 -10.64 -1.38
N THR A 39 1.68 -10.97 -0.10
CA THR A 39 1.32 -12.32 0.37
C THR A 39 -0.18 -12.52 0.56
N ALA A 40 -0.96 -11.45 0.51
CA ALA A 40 -2.41 -11.48 0.69
C ALA A 40 -3.11 -12.29 -0.41
N LYS A 41 -3.92 -13.28 0.01
CA LYS A 41 -4.88 -13.98 -0.86
C LYS A 41 -6.31 -13.45 -0.73
N SER A 42 -6.60 -12.80 0.39
CA SER A 42 -7.82 -12.01 0.64
C SER A 42 -7.44 -10.77 1.45
N LEU A 43 -8.41 -9.88 1.67
CA LEU A 43 -8.21 -8.68 2.47
C LEU A 43 -8.38 -8.89 3.97
N ASP A 44 -8.89 -10.03 4.41
CA ASP A 44 -9.16 -10.29 5.83
C ASP A 44 -7.89 -10.27 6.70
N PRO A 45 -6.77 -10.90 6.28
CA PRO A 45 -5.53 -10.80 7.02
C PRO A 45 -5.03 -9.36 7.12
N ILE A 46 -5.17 -8.58 6.04
CA ILE A 46 -4.75 -7.17 6.00
C ILE A 46 -5.61 -6.32 6.95
N ARG A 47 -6.92 -6.59 6.98
CA ARG A 47 -7.87 -5.93 7.89
C ARG A 47 -7.57 -6.23 9.36
N ALA A 48 -7.09 -7.43 9.67
CA ALA A 48 -6.75 -7.84 11.03
C ALA A 48 -5.47 -7.19 11.56
N ILE A 49 -4.60 -6.62 10.71
CA ILE A 49 -3.34 -6.00 11.15
C ILE A 49 -3.63 -4.69 11.90
N PRO A 50 -3.24 -4.58 13.18
CA PRO A 50 -3.43 -3.35 13.95
C PRO A 50 -2.74 -2.15 13.30
N GLY A 51 -3.47 -1.03 13.24
CA GLY A 51 -2.96 0.23 12.69
C GLY A 51 -2.97 0.32 11.17
N TYR A 52 -3.26 -0.75 10.41
CA TYR A 52 -3.45 -0.64 8.96
C TYR A 52 -4.81 -0.05 8.61
N ARG A 53 -5.82 -0.26 9.47
CA ARG A 53 -7.13 0.41 9.37
C ARG A 53 -7.67 0.37 7.92
N LEU A 54 -7.67 -0.83 7.34
CA LEU A 54 -8.07 -1.06 5.96
C LEU A 54 -9.52 -0.59 5.73
N HIS A 55 -9.72 0.24 4.71
CA HIS A 55 -11.04 0.69 4.30
C HIS A 55 -11.11 0.84 2.77
N SER A 56 -12.30 0.62 2.22
CA SER A 56 -12.59 0.88 0.81
C SER A 56 -12.80 2.38 0.58
N LEU A 57 -12.41 2.86 -0.59
CA LEU A 57 -12.64 4.23 -1.04
C LEU A 57 -13.89 4.29 -1.94
N SER A 58 -14.40 5.50 -2.13
CA SER A 58 -15.62 5.77 -2.90
C SER A 58 -15.43 6.91 -3.89
N GLY A 59 -16.44 7.15 -4.75
CA GLY A 59 -16.40 8.20 -5.76
C GLY A 59 -15.37 7.91 -6.84
N ARG A 60 -14.47 8.88 -7.12
CA ARG A 60 -13.44 8.71 -8.16
C ARG A 60 -12.42 7.60 -7.89
N LEU A 61 -12.34 7.15 -6.63
CA LEU A 61 -11.46 6.08 -6.18
C LEU A 61 -12.25 4.82 -5.83
N GLU A 62 -13.48 4.68 -6.33
CA GLU A 62 -14.24 3.44 -6.18
C GLU A 62 -13.44 2.23 -6.72
N GLY A 63 -13.48 1.14 -5.96
CA GLY A 63 -12.65 -0.05 -6.22
C GLY A 63 -11.24 0.00 -5.64
N PHE A 64 -10.79 1.16 -5.13
CA PHE A 64 -9.55 1.24 -4.35
C PHE A 64 -9.79 0.96 -2.88
N TRP A 65 -8.71 0.48 -2.25
CA TRP A 65 -8.55 0.29 -0.83
C TRP A 65 -7.43 1.17 -0.33
N ALA A 66 -7.51 1.56 0.95
CA ALA A 66 -6.47 2.32 1.61
C ALA A 66 -6.06 1.66 2.92
N VAL A 67 -4.74 1.66 3.19
CA VAL A 67 -4.17 1.34 4.49
C VAL A 67 -3.38 2.53 5.04
N TRP A 68 -3.43 2.68 6.36
CA TRP A 68 -2.70 3.69 7.11
C TRP A 68 -1.20 3.42 7.12
N VAL A 69 -0.41 4.45 6.78
CA VAL A 69 1.04 4.47 7.00
C VAL A 69 1.35 5.22 8.29
N THR A 70 1.14 6.54 8.29
CA THR A 70 1.28 7.45 9.45
C THR A 70 0.61 8.78 9.14
N GLY A 71 0.10 9.50 10.14
CA GLY A 71 -0.54 10.81 9.95
C GLY A 71 -1.55 10.83 8.79
N ASN A 72 -1.30 11.69 7.81
CA ASN A 72 -2.11 11.84 6.59
C ASN A 72 -1.73 10.86 5.47
N TYR A 73 -0.65 10.09 5.61
CA TYR A 73 -0.15 9.23 4.54
C TYR A 73 -0.86 7.88 4.46
N ARG A 74 -1.25 7.50 3.25
CA ARG A 74 -1.89 6.22 2.93
C ARG A 74 -1.17 5.50 1.80
N ILE A 75 -1.25 4.17 1.83
CA ILE A 75 -1.05 3.36 0.63
C ILE A 75 -2.42 3.06 0.03
N LEU A 76 -2.59 3.41 -1.24
CA LEU A 76 -3.77 3.08 -2.05
C LEU A 76 -3.46 1.92 -2.97
N PHE A 77 -4.44 1.04 -3.19
CA PHE A 77 -4.30 -0.07 -4.12
C PHE A 77 -5.66 -0.63 -4.55
N ARG A 78 -5.70 -1.32 -5.68
CA ARG A 78 -6.80 -2.20 -6.07
C ARG A 78 -6.48 -3.63 -5.68
N PHE A 79 -7.50 -4.40 -5.34
CA PHE A 79 -7.36 -5.81 -5.00
C PHE A 79 -8.34 -6.66 -5.80
N GLU A 80 -7.82 -7.59 -6.60
CA GLU A 80 -8.61 -8.44 -7.50
C GLU A 80 -8.03 -9.85 -7.51
N ASN A 81 -8.84 -10.85 -7.15
CA ASN A 81 -8.49 -12.27 -7.21
C ASN A 81 -7.13 -12.64 -6.55
N GLY A 82 -6.81 -12.02 -5.41
CA GLY A 82 -5.54 -12.27 -4.70
C GLY A 82 -4.36 -11.44 -5.20
N ASP A 83 -4.56 -10.57 -6.18
CA ASP A 83 -3.55 -9.67 -6.73
C ASP A 83 -3.82 -8.21 -6.39
N VAL A 84 -2.72 -7.46 -6.26
CA VAL A 84 -2.67 -6.07 -5.83
C VAL A 84 -2.15 -5.22 -6.98
N PHE A 85 -2.90 -4.19 -7.35
CA PHE A 85 -2.60 -3.32 -8.48
C PHE A 85 -2.61 -1.85 -8.08
N ASN A 86 -1.99 -1.02 -8.92
CA ASN A 86 -1.98 0.44 -8.81
C ASN A 86 -1.53 0.93 -7.44
N VAL A 87 -0.51 0.29 -6.87
CA VAL A 87 -0.01 0.63 -5.53
C VAL A 87 0.56 2.04 -5.55
N ASP A 88 -0.03 2.91 -4.73
CA ASP A 88 0.33 4.32 -4.63
C ASP A 88 0.59 4.73 -3.18
N TYR A 89 1.34 5.80 -2.98
CA TYR A 89 1.65 6.40 -1.68
C TYR A 89 1.29 7.88 -1.73
N VAL A 90 0.27 8.27 -0.97
CA VAL A 90 -0.38 9.58 -1.10
C VAL A 90 -0.51 10.27 0.26
N ASP A 91 -0.45 11.59 0.22
CA ASP A 91 -0.86 12.46 1.32
C ASP A 91 -2.35 12.77 1.16
N TYR A 92 -3.13 12.65 2.24
CA TYR A 92 -4.57 12.96 2.23
C TYR A 92 -4.87 14.46 2.46
N HIS A 93 -3.84 15.30 2.52
CA HIS A 93 -3.97 16.75 2.65
C HIS A 93 -3.76 17.48 1.31
#